data_AF-S7WL30-F1
#
_entry.id   AF-S7WL30-F1
#
_cell.length_a   1.000
_cell.length_b   1.000
_cell.length_c   1.000
_cell.angle_alpha   90.00
_cell.angle_beta   90.00
_cell.angle_gamma   90.00
#
_symmetry.space_group_name_H-M   'P 1'
#
loop_
_entity.id
_entity.type
_entity.pdbx_description
1 polymer ?
#
loop_
_entity_poly.entity_id
_entity_poly.type
_entity_poly.pdbx_seq_one_letter_code
_entity_poly.pdbx_strand_id
1 'polypeptide(L)' 'MHGQVTALGLYEKFGFEKKGELFVECNIEHYLMQYKSGEKF' A
#
# COMPACT_ATOMS: atom_id res chain seq x y z
N MET A 1 3.63 -2.61 -4.88
CA MET A 1 3.43 -3.68 -3.89
C MET A 1 1.94 -3.94 -3.73
N HIS A 2 1.47 -5.18 -3.69
CA HIS A 2 0.05 -5.49 -3.41
C HIS A 2 -0.13 -5.57 -1.89
N GLY A 3 -0.56 -4.49 -1.27
CA GLY A 3 -0.76 -4.41 0.18
C GLY A 3 -2.16 -4.89 0.55
N GLN A 4 -2.26 -5.96 1.33
CA GLN A 4 -3.53 -6.39 1.91
C GLN A 4 -4.13 -5.28 2.77
N VAL A 5 -5.46 -5.11 2.73
CA VAL A 5 -6.15 -4.03 3.45
C VAL A 5 -5.83 -4.02 4.95
N THR A 6 -5.70 -5.20 5.56
CA THR A 6 -5.36 -5.36 6.99
C THR A 6 -3.93 -4.94 7.34
N ALA A 7 -3.02 -4.84 6.36
CA ALA A 7 -1.61 -4.52 6.56
C ALA A 7 -1.25 -3.08 6.15
N LEU A 8 -2.18 -2.30 5.57
CA LEU A 8 -1.90 -0.96 5.05
C LEU A 8 -1.29 -0.02 6.09
N GLY A 9 -1.80 -0.04 7.33
CA GLY A 9 -1.30 0.81 8.39
C GLY A 9 0.17 0.55 8.77
N LEU A 10 0.67 -0.67 8.54
CA LEU A 10 2.10 -0.96 8.68
C LEU A 10 2.90 -0.27 7.56
N TYR A 11 2.48 -0.44 6.30
CA TYR A 11 3.18 0.13 5.15
C TYR A 11 3.15 1.66 5.16
N GLU A 12 2.03 2.26 5.55
CA GLU A 12 1.89 3.71 5.71
C GLU A 12 2.87 4.26 6.75
N LYS A 13 3.11 3.55 7.88
CA LYS A 13 4.14 3.92 8.86
C LYS A 13 5.57 3.87 8.30
N PHE A 14 5.83 3.01 7.31
CA PHE A 14 7.11 2.89 6.63
C PHE A 14 7.18 3.72 5.34
N GLY A 15 6.32 4.70 5.16
CA GLY A 15 6.40 5.67 4.07
C GLY A 15 5.80 5.19 2.74
N PHE A 16 5.01 4.12 2.73
CA PHE A 16 4.24 3.73 1.56
C PHE A 16 2.90 4.49 1.51
N GLU A 17 2.37 4.66 0.31
CA GLU A 17 1.04 5.22 0.06
C GLU A 17 0.26 4.36 -0.93
N LYS A 18 -1.07 4.39 -0.80
CA LYS A 18 -1.99 3.78 -1.76
C LYS A 18 -1.85 4.50 -3.11
N LYS A 19 -1.69 3.73 -4.18
CA LYS A 19 -1.63 4.18 -5.57
C LYS A 19 -2.57 3.31 -6.39
N GLY A 20 -3.74 3.85 -6.71
CA GLY A 20 -4.75 3.13 -7.50
C GLY A 20 -5.90 2.61 -6.65
N GLU A 21 -6.75 1.81 -7.30
CA GLU A 21 -8.02 1.35 -6.74
C GLU A 21 -7.90 0.05 -5.95
N LEU A 22 -8.94 -0.27 -5.19
CA LEU A 22 -9.04 -1.55 -4.48
C LEU A 22 -9.24 -2.68 -5.50
N PHE A 23 -8.50 -3.76 -5.34
CA PHE A 23 -8.67 -4.96 -6.17
C PHE A 23 -8.62 -6.23 -5.33
N VAL A 24 -9.17 -7.32 -5.89
CA VAL A 24 -9.22 -8.63 -5.24
C VAL A 24 -8.28 -9.59 -5.96
N GLU A 25 -7.39 -10.22 -5.20
CA GLU A 25 -6.50 -11.27 -5.67
C GLU A 25 -6.53 -12.41 -4.65
N CYS A 26 -6.71 -13.66 -5.11
CA CYS A 26 -6.83 -14.83 -4.23
C CYS A 26 -7.90 -14.69 -3.12
N ASN A 27 -9.04 -14.05 -3.41
CA ASN A 27 -10.12 -13.74 -2.45
C ASN A 27 -9.73 -12.82 -1.29
N ILE A 28 -8.68 -12.01 -1.49
CA ILE A 28 -8.21 -11.03 -0.50
C ILE A 28 -8.21 -9.64 -1.15
N GLU A 29 -8.67 -8.64 -0.40
CA GLU A 29 -8.68 -7.24 -0.82
C GLU A 29 -7.29 -6.61 -0.67
N HIS A 30 -6.85 -5.91 -1.71
CA HIS A 30 -5.55 -5.26 -1.79
C HIS A 30 -5.67 -3.84 -2.33
N TYR A 31 -4.70 -3.00 -1.95
CA TYR A 31 -4.35 -1.79 -2.69
C TYR A 31 -2.95 -1.93 -3.27
N LEU A 32 -2.73 -1.29 -4.41
CA LEU A 32 -1.38 -1.10 -4.90
C LEU A 32 -0.72 -0.01 -4.04
N MET A 33 0.42 -0.32 -3.46
CA MET A 33 1.21 0.54 -2.56
C MET A 33 2.54 0.90 -3.22
N GLN A 34 2.95 2.16 -3.09
CA GLN A 34 4.22 2.69 -3.58
C GLN A 34 4.92 3.49 -2.48
N TYR A 35 6.24 3.35 -2.36
CA TYR A 35 7.04 4.15 -1.43
C TYR A 35 7.05 5.62 -1.86
N LYS A 36 6.85 6.55 -0.92
CA LYS A 36 6.96 7.98 -1.16
C LYS A 36 8.44 8.34 -1.37
N SER A 37 8.90 8.27 -2.62
CA SER A 37 10.18 8.82 -3.03
C SER A 37 10.07 10.35 -3.03
N GLY A 38 10.27 11.00 -1.88
CA GLY A 38 10.09 12.46 -1.81
C GLY A 38 10.52 13.18 -0.52
N GLU A 39 10.66 12.50 0.61
CA GLU A 39 11.19 13.17 1.82
C GLU A 39 12.70 13.07 1.83
N LYS A 40 13.35 14.05 1.19
CA LYS A 40 14.76 14.36 1.42
C LYS A 40 14.92 14.77 2.87
N PHE A 41 15.77 14.06 3.60
CA PHE A 41 16.32 14.50 4.89
C PHE A 41 17.07 15.83 4.73
#